data_AF-A0A9N9W772-F1
#
_entry.id   AF-A0A9N9W772-F1
#
_cell.length_a   1.000
_cell.length_b   1.000
_cell.length_c   1.000
_cell.angle_alpha   90.00
_cell.angle_beta   90.00
_cell.angle_gamma   90.00
#
_symmetry.space_group_name_H-M   'P 1'
#
loop_
_entity.id
_entity.type
_entity.pdbx_description
1 polymer ?
#
loop_
_entity_poly.entity_id
_entity_poly.type
_entity_poly.pdbx_seq_one_letter_code
_entity_poly.pdbx_strand_id
1 'polypeptide(L)'
;MERMPIELFRNVLHELDPSSLKNVRLASKRCAELATPILFSVIKIFGPGQNLCLFIGTQHYPKRSVEFGKLHEAIDEILPIARGATQLVFAPSFYRQGFWDDYRRYLNQQIEEPVDELDMDYFEDGDEDEDEDESEGETEEDRWEARVQAVIARRAARPDVERDLIRVAEEHWSLRRQEQEANSERVEASLIELISRTNLKEIEIQEWEFDGFGGLDFFSYEIGGNRKDSSPTAHYLHVIASCLYKCGRHIEKLHVHELNPELIQDSPAMRFAFEGLRHLRLDIYDVDSLLENSSFDHALPKLLEHAGPTLERIELVSGSKWPQLPSRGVHLLSKIFNRKETNTLLCFPNLRSFRLVSLIVSTTSLLEFVAAQPKITNLEFSYVYLATSGMGWTSLASALPASVETWEVSGRLGQEPTPGFNPPIAYNWCADWNYAEDPLPLETGWKGEAVGPARTRFRRIGNSSNEE
;
A
#
# COMPACT_ATOMS: atom_id res chain seq x y z
N MET A 1 5.82 -19.28 -39.04
CA MET A 1 5.15 -18.29 -38.16
C MET A 1 4.11 -17.43 -38.88
N GLU A 2 4.22 -17.13 -40.18
CA GLU A 2 3.26 -16.24 -40.87
C GLU A 2 1.81 -16.77 -40.97
N ARG A 3 1.59 -18.08 -40.80
CA ARG A 3 0.27 -18.72 -40.85
C ARG A 3 -0.45 -18.86 -39.50
N MET A 4 0.15 -18.44 -38.39
CA MET A 4 -0.48 -18.53 -37.08
C MET A 4 -1.49 -17.37 -36.89
N PRO A 5 -2.69 -17.62 -36.33
CA PRO A 5 -3.61 -16.56 -35.94
C PRO A 5 -2.93 -15.55 -35.01
N ILE A 6 -3.22 -14.26 -35.19
CA ILE A 6 -2.55 -13.18 -34.45
C ILE A 6 -2.75 -13.33 -32.94
N GLU A 7 -3.96 -13.72 -32.51
CA GLU A 7 -4.28 -13.92 -31.10
C GLU A 7 -3.45 -15.04 -30.47
N LEU A 8 -3.34 -16.18 -31.18
CA LEU A 8 -2.58 -17.32 -30.70
C LEU A 8 -1.07 -17.01 -30.65
N PHE A 9 -0.57 -16.25 -31.63
CA PHE A 9 0.82 -15.80 -31.60
C PHE A 9 1.07 -14.81 -30.45
N ARG A 10 0.14 -13.88 -30.19
CA ARG A 10 0.23 -12.94 -29.06
C ARG A 10 0.26 -13.67 -27.72
N ASN A 11 -0.57 -14.69 -27.54
CA ASN A 11 -0.58 -15.51 -26.33
C ASN A 11 0.78 -16.20 -26.11
N VAL A 12 1.36 -16.79 -27.17
CA VAL A 12 2.70 -17.39 -27.08
C VAL A 12 3.76 -16.35 -26.69
N LEU A 13 3.67 -15.12 -27.22
CA LEU A 13 4.60 -14.04 -26.87
C LEU A 13 4.44 -13.58 -25.42
N HIS A 14 3.24 -13.61 -24.84
CA HIS A 14 3.04 -13.25 -23.44
C HIS A 14 3.74 -14.19 -22.45
N GLU A 15 3.99 -15.44 -22.85
CA GLU A 15 4.71 -16.44 -22.04
C GLU A 15 6.24 -16.31 -22.13
N LEU A 16 6.76 -15.48 -23.05
CA LEU A 16 8.20 -15.32 -23.24
C LEU A 16 8.79 -14.33 -22.24
N ASP A 17 10.00 -14.64 -21.76
CA ASP A 17 10.77 -13.70 -20.98
C ASP A 17 11.17 -12.47 -21.85
N PRO A 18 11.45 -11.30 -21.24
CA PRO A 18 11.65 -10.12 -22.06
C PRO A 18 12.96 -10.08 -22.85
N SER A 19 13.95 -10.93 -22.52
CA SER A 19 15.15 -11.09 -23.38
C SER A 19 14.78 -11.83 -24.67
N SER A 20 13.97 -12.88 -24.57
CA SER A 20 13.41 -13.60 -25.72
C SER A 20 12.51 -12.69 -26.55
N LEU A 21 11.65 -11.88 -25.92
CA LEU A 21 10.81 -10.92 -26.63
C LEU A 21 11.62 -9.85 -27.37
N LYS A 22 12.74 -9.36 -26.81
CA LYS A 22 13.65 -8.44 -27.50
C LYS A 22 14.18 -9.06 -28.79
N ASN A 23 14.60 -10.33 -28.74
CA ASN A 23 15.07 -11.05 -29.91
C ASN A 23 13.96 -11.26 -30.94
N VAL A 24 12.77 -11.66 -30.49
CA VAL A 24 11.59 -11.81 -31.37
C VAL A 24 11.23 -10.49 -32.03
N ARG A 25 11.26 -9.37 -31.31
CA ARG A 25 11.00 -8.03 -31.85
C ARG A 25 11.91 -7.70 -33.04
N LEU A 26 13.17 -8.16 -33.02
CA LEU A 26 14.14 -7.91 -34.08
C LEU A 26 13.98 -8.84 -35.30
N ALA A 27 13.21 -9.93 -35.16
CA ALA A 27 13.12 -10.96 -36.19
C ALA A 27 12.32 -10.54 -37.44
N SER A 28 11.27 -9.73 -37.27
CA SER A 28 10.47 -9.19 -38.40
C SER A 28 9.60 -8.01 -37.97
N LYS A 29 9.06 -7.25 -38.93
CA LYS A 29 8.11 -6.16 -38.66
C LYS A 29 6.85 -6.65 -37.91
N ARG A 30 6.28 -7.79 -38.31
CA ARG A 30 5.10 -8.38 -37.65
C ARG A 30 5.41 -8.82 -36.22
N CYS A 31 6.58 -9.42 -35.99
CA CYS A 31 7.03 -9.75 -34.64
C CYS A 31 7.27 -8.49 -33.80
N ALA A 32 7.81 -7.43 -34.40
CA ALA A 32 7.98 -6.15 -33.74
C ALA A 32 6.65 -5.54 -33.30
N GLU A 33 5.65 -5.52 -34.19
CA GLU A 33 4.30 -5.01 -33.90
C GLU A 33 3.60 -5.76 -32.75
N LEU A 34 3.84 -7.06 -32.61
CA LEU A 34 3.22 -7.89 -31.56
C LEU A 34 4.01 -7.92 -30.25
N ALA A 35 5.35 -7.97 -30.31
CA ALA A 35 6.20 -8.03 -29.13
C ALA A 35 6.38 -6.66 -28.46
N THR A 36 6.37 -5.55 -29.21
CA THR A 36 6.60 -4.20 -28.67
C THR A 36 5.57 -3.80 -27.61
N PRO A 37 4.24 -3.98 -27.81
CA PRO A 37 3.26 -3.67 -26.78
C PRO A 37 3.40 -4.54 -25.52
N ILE A 38 3.91 -5.76 -25.65
CA ILE A 38 4.17 -6.66 -24.52
C ILE A 38 5.43 -6.24 -23.76
N LEU A 39 6.48 -5.86 -24.50
CA LEU A 39 7.78 -5.41 -23.96
C LEU A 39 7.74 -4.05 -23.27
N PHE A 40 6.74 -3.23 -23.58
CA PHE A 40 6.61 -1.86 -23.07
C PHE A 40 5.20 -1.60 -22.54
N SER A 41 4.52 -2.63 -22.02
CA SER A 41 3.18 -2.49 -21.44
C SER A 41 3.20 -1.70 -20.14
N VAL A 42 4.35 -1.65 -19.46
CA VAL A 42 4.54 -0.96 -18.19
C VAL A 42 5.62 0.11 -18.33
N ILE A 43 5.29 1.34 -17.93
CA ILE A 43 6.26 2.44 -17.76
C ILE A 43 6.44 2.64 -16.25
N LYS A 44 7.70 2.75 -15.81
CA LYS A 44 8.04 2.85 -14.39
C LYS A 44 8.92 4.07 -14.14
N ILE A 45 8.35 5.11 -13.55
CA ILE A 45 9.07 6.33 -13.20
C ILE A 45 9.51 6.21 -11.74
N PHE A 46 10.77 5.84 -11.50
CA PHE A 46 11.32 5.60 -10.16
C PHE A 46 12.34 6.63 -9.75
N GLY A 47 12.40 6.95 -8.47
CA GLY A 47 13.41 7.81 -7.87
C GLY A 47 14.74 7.09 -7.55
N PRO A 48 15.87 7.81 -7.45
CA PRO A 48 17.06 7.26 -6.79
C PRO A 48 16.73 6.83 -5.34
N GLY A 49 17.30 5.70 -4.92
CA GLY A 49 17.12 5.16 -3.56
C GLY A 49 15.80 4.44 -3.31
N GLN A 50 15.02 4.12 -4.35
CA GLN A 50 13.89 3.20 -4.20
C GLN A 50 14.39 1.76 -4.25
N ASN A 51 14.17 0.99 -3.18
CA ASN A 51 14.48 -0.43 -3.17
C ASN A 51 13.45 -1.14 -4.04
N LEU A 52 13.85 -1.42 -5.27
CA LEU A 52 13.11 -2.33 -6.12
C LEU A 52 12.99 -3.66 -5.38
N CYS A 53 11.81 -3.96 -4.85
CA CYS A 53 11.48 -5.32 -4.48
C CYS A 53 11.78 -6.17 -5.73
N LEU A 54 12.77 -7.06 -5.61
CA LEU A 54 13.47 -7.80 -6.68
C LEU A 54 12.55 -8.68 -7.58
N PHE A 55 11.24 -8.55 -7.46
CA PHE A 55 10.23 -9.45 -8.01
C PHE A 55 9.51 -8.94 -9.27
N ILE A 56 9.75 -7.71 -9.73
CA ILE A 56 8.95 -7.12 -10.83
C ILE A 56 9.78 -6.88 -12.09
N GLY A 57 9.94 -7.92 -12.92
CA GLY A 57 10.06 -7.90 -14.39
C GLY A 57 11.13 -7.02 -15.07
N THR A 58 11.71 -7.47 -16.18
CA THR A 58 12.83 -6.79 -16.87
C THR A 58 12.44 -5.55 -17.73
N GLN A 59 11.28 -4.92 -17.48
CA GLN A 59 10.81 -3.72 -18.18
C GLN A 59 10.90 -2.47 -17.29
N HIS A 60 11.80 -1.55 -17.64
CA HIS A 60 12.09 -0.33 -16.88
C HIS A 60 12.26 0.84 -17.84
N TYR A 61 11.37 1.83 -17.77
CA TYR A 61 11.51 3.11 -18.45
C TYR A 61 11.02 4.24 -17.56
N PRO A 62 11.82 5.29 -17.36
CA PRO A 62 13.10 5.55 -18.04
C PRO A 62 14.25 4.65 -17.55
N LYS A 63 15.36 4.61 -18.30
CA LYS A 63 16.51 3.71 -18.00
C LYS A 63 17.25 4.10 -16.72
N ARG A 64 17.07 5.35 -16.30
CA ARG A 64 17.65 5.95 -15.11
C ARG A 64 16.53 6.32 -14.17
N SER A 65 16.87 6.40 -12.89
CA SER A 65 15.97 6.99 -11.91
C SER A 65 15.74 8.49 -12.18
N VAL A 66 14.61 9.00 -11.71
CA VAL A 66 14.04 10.31 -11.98
C VAL A 66 13.60 10.97 -10.69
N GLU A 67 14.16 12.13 -10.42
CA GLU A 67 13.60 13.05 -9.43
C GLU A 67 12.31 13.68 -9.99
N PHE A 68 11.29 13.86 -9.16
CA PHE A 68 10.00 14.37 -9.59
C PHE A 68 10.11 15.72 -10.32
N GLY A 69 10.93 16.65 -9.81
CA GLY A 69 11.17 17.96 -10.41
C GLY A 69 11.90 17.93 -11.76
N LYS A 70 12.47 16.78 -12.13
CA LYS A 70 13.22 16.55 -13.37
C LYS A 70 12.53 15.56 -14.30
N LEU A 71 11.26 15.22 -14.05
CA LEU A 71 10.52 14.28 -14.90
C LEU A 71 10.49 14.73 -16.37
N HIS A 72 10.41 16.05 -16.59
CA HIS A 72 10.45 16.64 -17.92
C HIS A 72 11.77 16.39 -18.68
N GLU A 73 12.87 16.07 -18.01
CA GLU A 73 14.15 15.72 -18.64
C GLU A 73 14.20 14.25 -19.09
N ALA A 74 13.33 13.41 -18.56
CA ALA A 74 13.26 11.98 -18.88
C ALA A 74 12.18 11.65 -19.92
N ILE A 75 11.29 12.61 -20.22
CA ILE A 75 10.12 12.37 -21.07
C ILE A 75 10.48 11.89 -22.48
N ASP A 76 11.53 12.46 -23.09
CA ASP A 76 11.98 12.10 -24.43
C ASP A 76 12.47 10.63 -24.53
N GLU A 77 12.94 10.05 -23.43
CA GLU A 77 13.33 8.64 -23.38
C GLU A 77 12.09 7.71 -23.38
N ILE A 78 10.94 8.21 -22.91
CA ILE A 78 9.72 7.43 -22.64
C ILE A 78 8.72 7.53 -23.80
N LEU A 79 8.57 8.72 -24.40
CA LEU A 79 7.57 8.96 -25.47
C LEU A 79 7.64 7.98 -26.66
N PRO A 80 8.82 7.50 -27.12
CA PRO A 80 8.89 6.56 -28.25
C PRO A 80 8.18 5.24 -28.03
N ILE A 81 8.02 4.81 -26.77
CA ILE A 81 7.39 3.54 -26.40
C ILE A 81 6.01 3.72 -25.73
N ALA A 82 5.63 4.95 -25.38
CA ALA A 82 4.42 5.28 -24.63
C ALA A 82 3.14 4.65 -25.19
N ARG A 83 3.00 4.57 -26.52
CA ARG A 83 1.80 4.04 -27.20
C ARG A 83 1.47 2.58 -26.84
N GLY A 84 2.48 1.79 -26.48
CA GLY A 84 2.32 0.40 -26.06
C GLY A 84 1.93 0.24 -24.59
N ALA A 85 2.11 1.27 -23.78
CA ALA A 85 1.96 1.19 -22.34
C ALA A 85 0.49 1.26 -21.91
N THR A 86 0.13 0.33 -21.02
CA THR A 86 -1.19 0.22 -20.38
C THR A 86 -1.12 0.48 -18.88
N GLN A 87 0.08 0.42 -18.28
CA GLN A 87 0.30 0.67 -16.87
C GLN A 87 1.38 1.74 -16.68
N LEU A 88 1.13 2.64 -15.74
CA LEU A 88 2.13 3.59 -15.24
C LEU A 88 2.37 3.31 -13.75
N VAL A 89 3.60 2.94 -13.41
CA VAL A 89 4.08 2.86 -12.03
C VAL A 89 4.82 4.16 -11.73
N PHE A 90 4.34 4.89 -10.74
CA PHE A 90 4.77 6.25 -10.44
C PHE A 90 5.34 6.33 -9.03
N ALA A 91 6.65 6.52 -8.94
CA ALA A 91 7.36 6.68 -7.68
C ALA A 91 8.69 7.45 -7.85
N PRO A 92 8.68 8.63 -8.50
CA PRO A 92 9.88 9.45 -8.60
C PRO A 92 10.33 9.93 -7.21
N SER A 93 11.59 10.34 -7.06
CA SER A 93 12.06 10.89 -5.78
C SER A 93 11.37 12.22 -5.51
N PHE A 94 10.77 12.32 -4.32
CA PHE A 94 10.13 13.52 -3.81
C PHE A 94 10.93 14.10 -2.64
N TYR A 95 11.26 15.39 -2.71
CA TYR A 95 11.86 16.09 -1.58
C TYR A 95 10.75 16.68 -0.69
N ARG A 96 10.29 15.90 0.29
CA ARG A 96 9.20 16.27 1.20
C ARG A 96 9.54 17.51 2.04
N GLN A 97 8.58 18.42 2.21
CA GLN A 97 8.72 19.55 3.14
C GLN A 97 8.70 19.09 4.60
N GLY A 98 9.59 19.65 5.42
CA GLY A 98 9.67 19.36 6.86
C GLY A 98 10.23 17.98 7.19
N PHE A 99 10.75 17.21 6.22
CA PHE A 99 11.35 15.90 6.47
C PHE A 99 12.45 15.96 7.55
N TRP A 100 13.36 16.92 7.46
CA TRP A 100 14.47 17.05 8.42
C TRP A 100 14.01 17.42 9.83
N ASP A 101 12.88 18.12 9.98
CA ASP A 101 12.29 18.37 11.29
C ASP A 101 11.73 17.10 11.92
N ASP A 102 11.18 16.20 11.11
CA ASP A 102 10.76 14.88 11.57
C ASP A 102 11.94 14.02 11.92
N TYR A 103 13.00 14.06 11.10
CA TYR A 103 14.21 13.32 11.38
C TYR A 103 14.80 13.72 12.74
N ARG A 104 14.90 15.04 13.02
CA ARG A 104 15.30 15.54 14.34
C ARG A 104 14.37 15.10 15.45
N ARG A 105 13.05 15.08 15.22
CA ARG A 105 12.07 14.60 16.22
C ARG A 105 12.25 13.11 16.50
N TYR A 106 12.40 12.31 15.45
CA TYR A 106 12.69 10.88 15.53
C TYR A 106 13.96 10.62 16.32
N LEU A 107 15.06 11.33 16.03
CA LEU A 107 16.30 11.24 16.81
C LEU A 107 16.09 11.55 18.30
N ASN A 108 15.25 12.54 18.62
CA ASN A 108 14.94 12.86 20.02
C ASN A 108 14.06 11.79 20.69
N GLN A 109 13.09 11.22 19.96
CA GLN A 109 12.26 10.13 20.47
C GLN A 109 13.09 8.88 20.77
N GLN A 110 14.03 8.55 19.90
CA GLN A 110 14.96 7.43 20.09
C GLN A 110 15.76 7.53 21.39
N ILE A 111 16.06 8.73 21.89
CA ILE A 111 16.75 8.93 23.19
C ILE A 111 15.87 8.46 24.36
N GLU A 112 14.55 8.62 24.25
CA GLU A 112 13.59 8.31 25.29
C GLU A 112 13.04 6.88 25.18
N GLU A 113 13.26 6.21 24.04
CA GLU A 113 12.82 4.84 23.80
C GLU A 113 13.66 3.83 24.60
N PRO A 114 13.02 2.85 25.26
CA PRO A 114 13.74 1.74 25.89
C PRO A 114 14.58 0.98 24.86
N VAL A 115 15.63 0.32 25.33
CA VAL A 115 16.48 -0.54 24.48
C VAL A 115 15.82 -1.92 24.43
N ASP A 116 15.45 -2.37 23.24
CA ASP A 116 14.92 -3.71 23.01
C ASP A 116 16.06 -4.67 22.58
N GLU A 117 15.87 -5.98 22.76
CA GLU A 117 16.86 -7.01 22.37
C GLU A 117 17.31 -6.87 20.89
N LEU A 118 16.41 -6.45 20.00
CA LEU A 118 16.68 -6.22 18.58
C LEU A 118 17.61 -5.03 18.29
N ASP A 119 17.72 -4.06 19.22
CA ASP A 119 18.62 -2.92 19.07
C ASP A 119 20.10 -3.31 19.30
N MET A 120 20.31 -4.49 19.89
CA MET A 120 21.61 -5.03 20.28
C MET A 120 22.25 -5.87 19.17
N ASP A 121 21.43 -6.46 18.29
CA ASP A 121 21.87 -7.31 17.15
C ASP A 121 22.62 -6.51 16.07
N TYR A 122 22.38 -5.19 15.96
CA TYR A 122 23.11 -4.30 15.04
C TYR A 122 24.58 -4.07 15.42
N PHE A 123 25.04 -4.61 16.56
CA PHE A 123 26.45 -4.56 16.99
C PHE A 123 27.25 -5.81 16.62
N GLU A 124 26.64 -6.89 16.12
CA GLU A 124 27.36 -8.13 15.78
C GLU A 124 28.01 -8.13 14.38
N ASP A 125 27.59 -7.24 13.46
CA ASP A 125 28.15 -7.21 12.09
C ASP A 125 29.46 -6.41 11.94
N GLY A 126 30.07 -5.96 13.05
CA GLY A 126 31.29 -5.16 13.06
C GLY A 126 32.37 -5.76 13.96
N ASP A 127 33.27 -6.53 13.35
CA ASP A 127 34.50 -7.10 13.91
C ASP A 127 34.29 -8.24 14.93
N GLU A 128 33.94 -9.44 14.44
CA GLU A 128 34.28 -10.73 15.09
C GLU A 128 35.80 -10.98 15.06
N ASP A 129 36.59 -10.03 15.57
CA ASP A 129 38.02 -10.20 15.85
C ASP A 129 38.31 -9.52 17.22
N GLU A 130 37.60 -9.93 18.28
CA GLU A 130 38.05 -9.67 19.64
C GLU A 130 38.30 -10.99 20.36
N ASP A 131 39.58 -11.15 20.70
CA ASP A 131 40.18 -12.26 21.41
C ASP A 131 39.36 -12.67 22.64
N GLU A 132 39.15 -13.98 22.81
CA GLU A 132 38.68 -14.61 24.04
C GLU A 132 39.72 -14.43 25.18
N ASP A 133 39.93 -13.20 25.64
CA ASP A 133 40.50 -12.96 26.96
C ASP A 133 39.33 -12.99 27.97
N GLU A 134 39.00 -14.21 28.40
CA GLU A 134 38.13 -14.48 29.55
C GLU A 134 38.73 -13.84 30.81
N SER A 135 38.42 -12.56 31.03
CA SER A 135 38.53 -11.91 32.33
C SER A 135 37.65 -12.68 33.32
N GLU A 136 38.28 -13.42 34.23
CA GLU A 136 37.64 -14.11 35.36
C GLU A 136 36.93 -13.08 36.27
N GLY A 137 35.73 -12.64 35.90
CA GLY A 137 34.97 -11.70 36.72
C GLY A 137 33.72 -11.07 36.08
N GLU A 138 33.58 -11.09 34.75
CA GLU A 138 32.41 -10.51 34.08
C GLU A 138 31.33 -11.57 33.84
N THR A 139 30.14 -11.33 34.39
CA THR A 139 28.97 -12.17 34.16
C THR A 139 28.30 -11.82 32.83
N GLU A 140 27.47 -12.73 32.30
CA GLU A 140 26.63 -12.47 31.12
C GLU A 140 25.70 -11.26 31.33
N GLU A 141 25.29 -11.02 32.59
CA GLU A 141 24.52 -9.85 33.02
C GLU A 141 25.34 -8.55 32.87
N ASP A 142 26.62 -8.54 33.26
CA ASP A 142 27.50 -7.37 33.10
C ASP A 142 27.73 -7.02 31.61
N ARG A 143 27.89 -8.02 30.75
CA ARG A 143 28.01 -7.83 29.29
C ARG A 143 26.73 -7.27 28.68
N TRP A 144 25.58 -7.76 29.13
CA TRP A 144 24.27 -7.26 28.71
C TRP A 144 24.08 -5.79 29.11
N GLU A 145 24.35 -5.45 30.37
CA GLU A 145 24.25 -4.07 30.87
C GLU A 145 25.18 -3.11 30.11
N ALA A 146 26.42 -3.54 29.82
CA ALA A 146 27.37 -2.74 29.05
C ALA A 146 26.87 -2.45 27.63
N ARG A 147 26.27 -3.44 26.95
CA ARG A 147 25.68 -3.27 25.62
C ARG A 147 24.48 -2.31 25.65
N VAL A 148 23.61 -2.42 26.66
CA VAL A 148 22.46 -1.49 26.83
C VAL A 148 22.97 -0.06 27.03
N GLN A 149 23.98 0.15 27.88
CA GLN A 149 24.57 1.48 28.09
C GLN A 149 25.23 2.03 26.83
N ALA A 150 25.86 1.17 26.01
CA ALA A 150 26.43 1.58 24.73
C ALA A 150 25.36 2.07 23.74
N VAL A 151 24.22 1.37 23.66
CA VAL A 151 23.06 1.78 22.84
C VAL A 151 22.52 3.13 23.33
N ILE A 152 22.30 3.30 24.63
CA ILE A 152 21.81 4.56 25.22
C ILE A 152 22.78 5.71 24.93
N ALA A 153 24.09 5.50 25.15
CA ALA A 153 25.11 6.51 24.90
C ALA A 153 25.17 6.89 23.40
N ARG A 154 25.05 5.92 22.50
CA ARG A 154 24.99 6.15 21.06
C ARG A 154 23.76 6.96 20.67
N ARG A 155 22.56 6.57 21.13
CA ARG A 155 21.30 7.30 20.90
C ARG A 155 21.40 8.74 21.39
N ALA A 156 21.95 8.95 22.58
CA ALA A 156 22.17 10.28 23.16
C ALA A 156 23.16 11.14 22.37
N ALA A 157 24.22 10.55 21.80
CA ALA A 157 25.23 11.28 21.02
C ALA A 157 24.79 11.53 19.56
N ARG A 158 23.91 10.70 19.00
CA ARG A 158 23.53 10.70 17.58
C ARG A 158 23.05 12.06 17.05
N PRO A 159 22.19 12.84 17.73
CA PRO A 159 21.77 14.16 17.25
C PRO A 159 22.92 15.14 17.05
N ASP A 160 23.95 15.06 17.91
CA ASP A 160 25.11 15.94 17.85
C ASP A 160 26.10 15.50 16.77
N VAL A 161 26.34 14.18 16.67
CA VAL A 161 27.21 13.57 15.64
C VAL A 161 26.66 13.84 14.23
N GLU A 162 25.35 13.72 14.05
CA GLU A 162 24.70 13.87 12.74
C GLU A 162 24.37 15.33 12.38
N ARG A 163 24.52 16.28 13.32
CA ARG A 163 24.07 17.68 13.16
C ARG A 163 24.57 18.34 11.87
N ASP A 164 25.87 18.23 11.59
CA ASP A 164 26.48 18.86 10.41
C ASP A 164 26.04 18.16 9.11
N LEU A 165 25.88 16.83 9.13
CA LEU A 165 25.38 16.05 8.00
C LEU A 165 23.92 16.43 7.70
N ILE A 166 23.07 16.53 8.72
CA ILE A 166 21.68 16.98 8.60
C ILE A 166 21.63 18.38 7.99
N ARG A 167 22.49 19.30 8.41
CA ARG A 167 22.52 20.67 7.84
C ARG A 167 22.83 20.64 6.35
N VAL A 168 23.86 19.91 5.93
CA VAL A 168 24.24 19.78 4.51
C VAL A 168 23.10 19.13 3.72
N ALA A 169 22.46 18.12 4.29
CA ALA A 169 21.34 17.43 3.67
C ALA A 169 20.11 18.34 3.52
N GLU A 170 19.81 19.17 4.52
CA GLU A 170 18.72 20.14 4.50
C GLU A 170 18.92 21.26 3.47
N GLU A 171 20.16 21.75 3.32
CA GLU A 171 20.53 22.70 2.28
C GLU A 171 20.32 22.09 0.88
N HIS A 172 20.82 20.86 0.67
CA HIS A 172 20.61 20.14 -0.59
C HIS A 172 19.12 19.92 -0.88
N TRP A 173 18.37 19.45 0.12
CA TRP A 173 16.94 19.17 0.01
C TRP A 173 16.13 20.43 -0.29
N SER A 174 16.50 21.55 0.33
CA SER A 174 15.84 22.85 0.08
C SER A 174 16.09 23.36 -1.33
N LEU A 175 17.33 23.22 -1.85
CA LEU A 175 17.63 23.52 -3.24
C LEU A 175 16.79 22.64 -4.20
N ARG A 176 16.72 21.33 -3.93
CA ARG A 176 15.94 20.40 -4.74
C ARG A 176 14.44 20.67 -4.71
N ARG A 177 13.88 21.08 -3.57
CA ARG A 177 12.48 21.53 -3.49
C ARG A 177 12.22 22.78 -4.31
N GLN A 178 13.12 23.75 -4.29
CA GLN A 178 13.01 24.94 -5.13
C GLN A 178 13.05 24.57 -6.62
N GLU A 179 13.92 23.63 -7.01
CA GLU A 179 13.93 23.08 -8.37
C GLU A 179 12.61 22.38 -8.73
N GLN A 180 12.03 21.58 -7.82
CA GLN A 180 10.73 20.92 -8.02
C GLN A 180 9.60 21.94 -8.23
N GLU A 181 9.55 22.98 -7.40
CA GLU A 181 8.53 24.03 -7.50
C GLU A 181 8.68 24.84 -8.79
N ALA A 182 9.91 25.26 -9.11
CA ALA A 182 10.23 26.00 -10.33
C ALA A 182 9.95 25.20 -11.61
N ASN A 183 9.98 23.88 -11.55
CA ASN A 183 9.74 22.99 -12.69
C ASN A 183 8.33 22.39 -12.71
N SER A 184 7.48 22.70 -11.75
CA SER A 184 6.16 22.08 -11.58
C SER A 184 5.29 22.09 -12.84
N GLU A 185 5.19 23.23 -13.53
CA GLU A 185 4.44 23.35 -14.79
C GLU A 185 5.02 22.49 -15.91
N ARG A 186 6.36 22.40 -16.00
CA ARG A 186 7.04 21.56 -17.01
C ARG A 186 6.82 20.09 -16.73
N VAL A 187 6.90 19.69 -15.46
CA VAL A 187 6.63 18.32 -15.02
C VAL A 187 5.19 17.94 -15.32
N GLU A 188 4.24 18.80 -15.02
CA GLU A 188 2.82 18.57 -15.33
C GLU A 188 2.59 18.45 -16.85
N ALA A 189 3.17 19.35 -17.65
CA ALA A 189 3.09 19.28 -19.11
C ALA A 189 3.65 17.96 -19.67
N SER A 190 4.80 17.50 -19.16
CA SER A 190 5.38 16.22 -19.55
C SER A 190 4.54 15.02 -19.14
N LEU A 191 3.89 15.06 -17.96
CA LEU A 191 2.94 14.02 -17.55
C LEU A 191 1.70 13.98 -18.43
N ILE A 192 1.14 15.14 -18.76
CA ILE A 192 0.03 15.26 -19.71
C ILE A 192 0.43 14.67 -21.07
N GLU A 193 1.61 15.03 -21.57
CA GLU A 193 2.11 14.47 -22.82
C GLU A 193 2.27 12.95 -22.75
N LEU A 194 2.87 12.44 -21.68
CA LEU A 194 3.01 11.00 -21.45
C LEU A 194 1.64 10.32 -21.49
N ILE A 195 0.71 10.73 -20.64
CA ILE A 195 -0.62 10.14 -20.50
C ILE A 195 -1.36 10.19 -21.85
N SER A 196 -1.32 11.33 -22.55
CA SER A 196 -1.98 11.49 -23.85
C SER A 196 -1.48 10.52 -24.93
N ARG A 197 -0.21 10.08 -24.85
CA ARG A 197 0.40 9.16 -25.81
C ARG A 197 0.31 7.70 -25.41
N THR A 198 -0.19 7.40 -24.22
CA THR A 198 -0.33 6.04 -23.70
C THR A 198 -1.71 5.45 -23.97
N ASN A 199 -1.79 4.12 -23.91
CA ASN A 199 -3.06 3.40 -23.80
C ASN A 199 -3.35 3.05 -22.33
N LEU A 200 -3.12 4.02 -21.44
CA LEU A 200 -3.21 3.83 -20.00
C LEU A 200 -4.56 3.26 -19.57
N LYS A 201 -4.48 2.25 -18.70
CA LYS A 201 -5.57 1.57 -18.02
C LYS A 201 -5.33 1.48 -16.52
N GLU A 202 -4.07 1.45 -16.10
CA GLU A 202 -3.69 1.19 -14.73
C GLU A 202 -2.64 2.20 -14.27
N ILE A 203 -2.85 2.74 -13.07
CA ILE A 203 -1.87 3.56 -12.38
C ILE A 203 -1.59 2.95 -11.01
N GLU A 204 -0.30 2.83 -10.70
CA GLU A 204 0.18 2.45 -9.38
C GLU A 204 1.10 3.56 -8.86
N ILE A 205 0.81 4.10 -7.68
CA ILE A 205 1.64 5.09 -6.99
C ILE A 205 2.33 4.36 -5.84
N GLN A 206 3.64 4.11 -5.95
CA GLN A 206 4.37 3.36 -4.92
C GLN A 206 4.61 4.18 -3.66
N GLU A 207 4.97 3.47 -2.60
CA GLU A 207 5.46 4.01 -1.34
C GLU A 207 6.66 4.93 -1.55
N TRP A 208 6.78 5.92 -0.67
CA TRP A 208 7.88 6.88 -0.73
C TRP A 208 9.04 6.37 0.13
N GLU A 209 9.89 5.57 -0.49
CA GLU A 209 11.16 5.15 0.07
C GLU A 209 12.27 6.16 -0.26
N PHE A 210 13.02 6.57 0.76
CA PHE A 210 14.25 7.35 0.60
C PHE A 210 15.32 6.78 1.52
N ASP A 211 16.30 6.10 0.91
CA ASP A 211 17.43 5.47 1.59
C ASP A 211 18.59 6.46 1.78
N GLY A 212 18.61 7.11 2.94
CA GLY A 212 19.75 7.87 3.45
C GLY A 212 20.24 9.07 2.63
N PHE A 213 21.11 9.88 3.23
CA PHE A 213 21.79 10.98 2.52
C PHE A 213 23.19 11.22 3.09
N GLY A 214 24.22 11.14 2.23
CA GLY A 214 25.56 11.62 2.58
C GLY A 214 26.17 10.96 3.83
N GLY A 215 25.88 9.68 4.08
CA GLY A 215 26.33 8.95 5.27
C GLY A 215 25.33 8.92 6.42
N LEU A 216 24.19 9.60 6.31
CA LEU A 216 23.03 9.37 7.18
C LEU A 216 22.34 8.08 6.72
N ASP A 217 22.40 7.05 7.55
CA ASP A 217 21.71 5.79 7.33
C ASP A 217 20.40 5.78 8.13
N PHE A 218 19.30 5.77 7.40
CA PHE A 218 17.95 5.72 7.95
C PHE A 218 17.02 5.18 6.87
N PHE A 219 15.95 4.51 7.31
CA PHE A 219 14.86 4.17 6.42
C PHE A 219 13.73 5.19 6.56
N SER A 220 13.23 5.71 5.44
CA SER A 220 12.20 6.75 5.44
C SER A 220 10.91 6.31 6.14
N TYR A 221 10.61 5.00 6.21
CA TYR A 221 9.41 4.48 6.89
C TYR A 221 9.47 4.67 8.42
N GLU A 222 10.66 4.64 9.04
CA GLU A 222 10.86 4.84 10.49
C GLU A 222 10.57 6.28 10.88
N ILE A 223 10.95 7.21 10.02
CA ILE A 223 10.73 8.65 10.18
C ILE A 223 9.31 9.02 9.73
N GLY A 224 8.75 8.26 8.79
CA GLY A 224 7.41 8.43 8.23
C GLY A 224 6.31 8.30 9.30
N GLY A 225 6.52 7.46 10.32
CA GLY A 225 5.50 7.08 11.32
C GLY A 225 5.02 8.23 12.19
N ASN A 226 5.70 9.38 12.11
CA ASN A 226 5.51 10.53 12.97
C ASN A 226 4.56 11.62 12.41
N ARG A 227 3.74 11.40 11.36
CA ARG A 227 3.00 12.52 10.73
C ARG A 227 1.56 12.33 10.22
N LYS A 228 0.80 13.43 10.41
CA LYS A 228 -0.54 13.72 9.85
C LYS A 228 -0.54 14.72 8.66
N ASP A 229 0.49 15.55 8.48
CA ASP A 229 0.36 16.79 7.67
C ASP A 229 0.99 16.74 6.25
N SER A 230 1.68 15.67 5.85
CA SER A 230 2.28 15.57 4.51
C SER A 230 2.39 14.13 4.00
N SER A 231 1.93 13.84 2.77
CA SER A 231 2.02 12.54 2.12
C SER A 231 2.46 12.71 0.66
N PRO A 232 3.64 12.19 0.27
CA PRO A 232 4.10 12.21 -1.12
C PRO A 232 3.17 11.46 -2.07
N THR A 233 2.61 10.32 -1.64
CA THR A 233 1.69 9.51 -2.46
C THR A 233 0.36 10.22 -2.70
N ALA A 234 -0.17 10.93 -1.69
CA ALA A 234 -1.31 11.83 -1.86
C ALA A 234 -0.99 12.99 -2.83
N HIS A 235 0.19 13.60 -2.72
CA HIS A 235 0.62 14.65 -3.65
C HIS A 235 0.68 14.15 -5.09
N TYR A 236 1.28 12.99 -5.32
CA TYR A 236 1.32 12.36 -6.65
C TYR A 236 -0.06 12.02 -7.18
N LEU A 237 -0.97 11.53 -6.32
CA LEU A 237 -2.35 11.27 -6.71
C LEU A 237 -3.03 12.55 -7.21
N HIS A 238 -2.87 13.67 -6.50
CA HIS A 238 -3.43 14.97 -6.92
C HIS A 238 -2.88 15.44 -8.27
N VAL A 239 -1.57 15.34 -8.48
CA VAL A 239 -0.92 15.73 -9.74
C VAL A 239 -1.39 14.84 -10.89
N ILE A 240 -1.42 13.52 -10.69
CA ILE A 240 -1.89 12.56 -11.68
C ILE A 240 -3.36 12.81 -12.02
N ALA A 241 -4.21 13.04 -11.02
CA ALA A 241 -5.62 13.35 -11.23
C ALA A 241 -5.81 14.62 -12.08
N SER A 242 -5.03 15.68 -11.80
CA SER A 242 -5.01 16.90 -12.64
C SER A 242 -4.64 16.58 -14.08
N CYS A 243 -3.60 15.76 -14.30
CA CYS A 243 -3.15 15.41 -15.63
C CYS A 243 -4.17 14.55 -16.38
N LEU A 244 -4.79 13.55 -15.72
CA LEU A 244 -5.86 12.72 -16.29
C LEU A 244 -7.04 13.58 -16.72
N TYR A 245 -7.47 14.51 -15.86
CA TYR A 245 -8.54 15.46 -16.14
C TYR A 245 -8.23 16.33 -17.35
N LYS A 246 -7.04 16.92 -17.41
CA LYS A 246 -6.58 17.73 -18.56
C LYS A 246 -6.50 16.92 -19.86
N CYS A 247 -6.16 15.63 -19.77
CA CYS A 247 -6.14 14.72 -20.91
C CYS A 247 -7.51 14.18 -21.32
N GLY A 248 -8.55 14.34 -20.48
CA GLY A 248 -9.83 13.64 -20.65
C GLY A 248 -9.69 12.12 -20.66
N ARG A 249 -8.71 11.57 -19.91
CA ARG A 249 -8.37 10.14 -19.92
C ARG A 249 -8.83 9.47 -18.63
N HIS A 250 -9.72 8.49 -18.75
CA HIS A 250 -10.07 7.60 -17.64
C HIS A 250 -9.11 6.41 -17.54
N ILE A 251 -9.01 5.86 -16.35
CA ILE A 251 -8.27 4.62 -16.04
C ILE A 251 -9.24 3.60 -15.44
N GLU A 252 -8.92 2.32 -15.61
CA GLU A 252 -9.71 1.21 -15.10
C GLU A 252 -9.24 0.77 -13.71
N LYS A 253 -7.97 1.02 -13.36
CA LYS A 253 -7.38 0.56 -12.11
C LYS A 253 -6.49 1.62 -11.47
N LEU A 254 -6.64 1.76 -10.16
CA LEU A 254 -5.82 2.64 -9.34
C LEU A 254 -5.34 1.88 -8.10
N HIS A 255 -4.03 1.88 -7.88
CA HIS A 255 -3.40 1.42 -6.65
C HIS A 255 -2.55 2.55 -6.07
N VAL A 256 -2.84 2.95 -4.83
CA VAL A 256 -2.07 3.96 -4.11
C VAL A 256 -1.52 3.33 -2.84
N HIS A 257 -0.20 3.27 -2.75
CA HIS A 257 0.53 2.82 -1.56
C HIS A 257 0.66 3.96 -0.53
N GLU A 258 0.79 3.61 0.74
CA GLU A 258 0.99 4.55 1.87
C GLU A 258 0.14 5.83 1.82
N LEU A 259 -1.14 5.68 1.52
CA LEU A 259 -2.06 6.80 1.42
C LEU A 259 -2.42 7.32 2.81
N ASN A 260 -2.22 8.62 3.03
CA ASN A 260 -2.87 9.32 4.14
C ASN A 260 -4.21 9.89 3.65
N PRO A 261 -5.36 9.34 4.11
CA PRO A 261 -6.67 9.78 3.66
C PRO A 261 -7.01 11.21 4.08
N GLU A 262 -6.35 11.74 5.12
CA GLU A 262 -6.55 13.12 5.60
C GLU A 262 -6.08 14.18 4.59
N LEU A 263 -5.19 13.81 3.68
CA LEU A 263 -4.59 14.72 2.70
C LEU A 263 -5.24 14.61 1.32
N ILE A 264 -6.29 13.78 1.19
CA ILE A 264 -7.10 13.67 -0.01
C ILE A 264 -8.13 14.78 -0.04
N GLN A 265 -8.23 15.43 -1.20
CA GLN A 265 -9.10 16.57 -1.45
C GLN A 265 -10.19 16.20 -2.45
N ASP A 266 -11.37 16.75 -2.23
CA ASP A 266 -12.50 16.64 -3.13
C ASP A 266 -12.44 17.73 -4.20
N SER A 267 -11.68 17.48 -5.28
CA SER A 267 -11.53 18.40 -6.42
C SER A 267 -12.16 17.83 -7.71
N PRO A 268 -12.51 18.66 -8.71
CA PRO A 268 -13.04 18.17 -9.99
C PRO A 268 -12.11 17.16 -10.67
N ALA A 269 -10.79 17.37 -10.57
CA ALA A 269 -9.79 16.46 -11.12
C ALA A 269 -9.76 15.12 -10.38
N MET A 270 -9.84 15.14 -9.04
CA MET A 270 -9.90 13.93 -8.23
C MET A 270 -11.18 13.13 -8.50
N ARG A 271 -12.33 13.80 -8.58
CA ARG A 271 -13.61 13.17 -8.96
C ARG A 271 -13.49 12.48 -10.33
N PHE A 272 -12.96 13.19 -11.32
CA PHE A 272 -12.73 12.66 -12.67
C PHE A 272 -11.79 11.44 -12.67
N ALA A 273 -10.73 11.46 -11.87
CA ALA A 273 -9.79 10.34 -11.77
C ALA A 273 -10.44 9.07 -11.17
N PHE A 274 -11.49 9.24 -10.37
CA PHE A 274 -12.27 8.13 -9.82
C PHE A 274 -13.36 7.62 -10.76
N GLU A 275 -13.78 8.43 -11.75
CA GLU A 275 -14.74 8.01 -12.76
C GLU A 275 -14.14 6.95 -13.70
N GLY A 276 -14.89 5.86 -13.91
CA GLY A 276 -14.47 4.77 -14.79
C GLY A 276 -13.60 3.71 -14.11
N LEU A 277 -13.24 3.89 -12.84
CA LEU A 277 -12.51 2.89 -12.08
C LEU A 277 -13.32 1.60 -11.96
N ARG A 278 -12.67 0.49 -12.28
CA ARG A 278 -13.15 -0.87 -12.02
C ARG A 278 -12.48 -1.45 -10.79
N HIS A 279 -11.18 -1.22 -10.61
CA HIS A 279 -10.46 -1.71 -9.43
C HIS A 279 -9.82 -0.55 -8.68
N LEU A 280 -10.02 -0.52 -7.37
CA LEU A 280 -9.39 0.44 -6.47
C LEU A 280 -8.68 -0.31 -5.35
N ARG A 281 -7.40 -0.04 -5.16
CA ARG A 281 -6.62 -0.49 -4.00
C ARG A 281 -6.00 0.70 -3.29
N LEU A 282 -6.30 0.82 -2.00
CA LEU A 282 -5.75 1.86 -1.13
C LEU A 282 -5.01 1.16 0.02
N ASP A 283 -3.70 1.39 0.10
CA ASP A 283 -2.89 0.94 1.22
C ASP A 283 -2.71 2.15 2.15
N ILE A 284 -3.41 2.17 3.28
CA ILE A 284 -3.60 3.32 4.17
C ILE A 284 -2.53 3.30 5.27
N TYR A 285 -1.73 4.36 5.33
CA TYR A 285 -0.59 4.49 6.24
C TYR A 285 -0.98 4.82 7.69
N ASP A 286 -2.05 5.61 7.87
CA ASP A 286 -2.59 6.00 9.18
C ASP A 286 -4.13 5.86 9.16
N VAL A 287 -4.62 4.95 10.00
CA VAL A 287 -6.05 4.66 10.12
C VAL A 287 -6.71 5.34 11.32
N ASP A 288 -6.00 6.16 12.11
CA ASP A 288 -6.59 6.88 13.26
C ASP A 288 -7.79 7.76 12.83
N SER A 289 -7.71 8.29 11.61
CA SER A 289 -8.77 9.05 10.97
C SER A 289 -10.08 8.24 10.76
N LEU A 290 -9.99 6.90 10.76
CA LEU A 290 -11.09 5.95 10.61
C LEU A 290 -11.65 5.46 11.96
N LEU A 291 -11.08 5.89 13.10
CA LEU A 291 -11.57 5.52 14.42
C LEU A 291 -12.99 6.03 14.67
N GLU A 292 -13.83 5.27 15.38
CA GLU A 292 -15.20 5.65 15.74
C GLU A 292 -15.31 7.06 16.35
N ASN A 293 -14.37 7.42 17.22
CA ASN A 293 -14.35 8.71 17.91
C ASN A 293 -13.69 9.85 17.13
N SER A 294 -13.08 9.58 15.97
CA SER A 294 -12.44 10.62 15.18
C SER A 294 -13.50 11.50 14.49
N SER A 295 -13.33 12.82 14.56
CA SER A 295 -14.18 13.79 13.87
C SER A 295 -13.69 14.14 12.45
N PHE A 296 -12.67 13.44 11.95
CA PHE A 296 -12.04 13.79 10.68
C PHE A 296 -12.99 13.60 9.49
N ASP A 297 -13.02 14.59 8.60
CA ASP A 297 -13.94 14.67 7.48
C ASP A 297 -13.28 14.21 6.16
N HIS A 298 -13.44 12.93 5.80
CA HIS A 298 -12.77 12.31 4.64
C HIS A 298 -13.30 12.73 3.27
N ALA A 299 -12.45 13.06 2.30
CA ALA A 299 -12.90 13.26 0.92
C ALA A 299 -13.31 11.93 0.23
N LEU A 300 -12.80 10.80 0.71
CA LEU A 300 -12.97 9.48 0.09
C LEU A 300 -14.42 9.07 -0.21
N PRO A 301 -15.42 9.24 0.69
CA PRO A 301 -16.80 8.90 0.37
C PRO A 301 -17.32 9.61 -0.88
N LYS A 302 -17.03 10.91 -1.03
CA LYS A 302 -17.46 11.69 -2.20
C LYS A 302 -16.77 11.19 -3.47
N LEU A 303 -15.48 10.89 -3.40
CA LEU A 303 -14.74 10.35 -4.54
C LEU A 303 -15.24 8.95 -4.95
N LEU A 304 -15.58 8.11 -3.98
CA LEU A 304 -16.12 6.77 -4.20
C LEU A 304 -17.52 6.80 -4.83
N GLU A 305 -18.33 7.84 -4.60
CA GLU A 305 -19.58 8.03 -5.34
C GLU A 305 -19.37 8.13 -6.85
N HIS A 306 -18.30 8.82 -7.27
CA HIS A 306 -17.95 8.95 -8.68
C HIS A 306 -17.45 7.64 -9.30
N ALA A 307 -16.73 6.81 -8.52
CA ALA A 307 -16.34 5.46 -8.93
C ALA A 307 -17.52 4.46 -8.93
N GLY A 308 -18.54 4.76 -8.12
CA GLY A 308 -19.71 3.93 -7.81
C GLY A 308 -20.24 3.07 -8.98
N PRO A 309 -20.57 3.68 -10.14
CA PRO A 309 -21.21 2.96 -11.24
C PRO A 309 -20.37 1.85 -11.88
N THR A 310 -19.03 1.96 -11.87
CA THR A 310 -18.12 1.07 -12.60
C THR A 310 -17.29 0.16 -11.70
N LEU A 311 -17.26 0.43 -10.40
CA LEU A 311 -16.36 -0.26 -9.47
C LEU A 311 -16.76 -1.73 -9.29
N GLU A 312 -15.81 -2.62 -9.56
CA GLU A 312 -15.95 -4.08 -9.53
C GLU A 312 -15.14 -4.71 -8.39
N ARG A 313 -14.03 -4.07 -7.97
CA ARG A 313 -13.14 -4.54 -6.91
C ARG A 313 -12.64 -3.40 -6.03
N ILE A 314 -12.68 -3.59 -4.71
CA ILE A 314 -12.13 -2.67 -3.71
C ILE A 314 -11.21 -3.44 -2.78
N GLU A 315 -10.01 -2.91 -2.57
CA GLU A 315 -9.06 -3.41 -1.56
C GLU A 315 -8.67 -2.26 -0.63
N LEU A 316 -8.90 -2.45 0.67
CA LEU A 316 -8.41 -1.58 1.72
C LEU A 316 -7.37 -2.35 2.52
N VAL A 317 -6.13 -1.92 2.44
CA VAL A 317 -5.02 -2.47 3.23
C VAL A 317 -4.63 -1.39 4.22
N SER A 318 -4.46 -1.74 5.48
CA SER A 318 -3.90 -0.84 6.49
C SER A 318 -2.45 -1.25 6.76
N GLY A 319 -1.56 -0.26 6.82
CA GLY A 319 -0.12 -0.48 6.77
C GLY A 319 0.44 -0.53 5.35
N SER A 320 1.76 -0.41 5.25
CA SER A 320 2.51 -0.43 3.99
C SER A 320 2.87 -1.86 3.57
N LYS A 321 4.12 -2.09 3.17
CA LYS A 321 4.72 -3.39 2.81
C LYS A 321 4.48 -4.51 3.84
N TRP A 322 4.30 -4.16 5.11
CA TRP A 322 4.02 -5.08 6.20
C TRP A 322 2.67 -4.74 6.85
N PRO A 323 1.59 -5.53 6.60
CA PRO A 323 0.31 -5.30 7.25
C PRO A 323 0.46 -5.51 8.77
N GLN A 324 0.51 -4.41 9.51
CA GLN A 324 0.51 -4.39 10.97
C GLN A 324 -0.87 -3.98 11.47
N LEU A 325 -1.40 -4.72 12.44
CA LEU A 325 -2.67 -4.35 13.04
C LEU A 325 -2.52 -2.98 13.73
N PRO A 326 -3.51 -2.08 13.58
CA PRO A 326 -3.49 -0.78 14.23
C PRO A 326 -3.31 -0.96 15.72
N SER A 327 -2.51 -0.09 16.33
CA SER A 327 -2.16 -0.24 17.74
C SER A 327 -3.37 -0.16 18.64
N ARG A 328 -4.42 0.61 18.31
CA ARG A 328 -5.58 0.89 19.17
C ARG A 328 -6.89 1.10 18.39
N GLY A 329 -8.00 0.96 19.11
CA GLY A 329 -9.31 1.49 18.73
C GLY A 329 -10.11 0.69 17.68
N VAL A 330 -11.37 1.09 17.51
CA VAL A 330 -12.32 0.46 16.57
C VAL A 330 -12.50 1.36 15.37
N HIS A 331 -12.28 0.80 14.18
CA HIS A 331 -12.40 1.51 12.91
C HIS A 331 -13.77 1.28 12.30
N LEU A 332 -14.37 2.35 11.78
CA LEU A 332 -15.67 2.32 11.15
C LEU A 332 -15.52 2.47 9.63
N LEU A 333 -15.94 1.44 8.89
CA LEU A 333 -15.96 1.47 7.43
C LEU A 333 -16.95 2.51 6.89
N SER A 334 -17.98 2.85 7.67
CA SER A 334 -18.92 3.94 7.35
C SER A 334 -18.22 5.29 7.12
N LYS A 335 -17.03 5.52 7.67
CA LYS A 335 -16.26 6.75 7.41
C LYS A 335 -15.73 6.86 5.98
N ILE A 336 -15.58 5.74 5.29
CA ILE A 336 -15.17 5.67 3.88
C ILE A 336 -16.39 5.45 2.99
N PHE A 337 -17.37 4.66 3.46
CA PHE A 337 -18.46 4.18 2.62
C PHE A 337 -19.83 4.77 2.93
N ASN A 338 -19.99 5.77 3.81
CA ASN A 338 -21.26 6.47 3.97
C ASN A 338 -21.23 7.84 3.30
N ARG A 339 -22.34 8.20 2.65
CA ARG A 339 -22.66 9.57 2.28
C ARG A 339 -22.74 10.40 3.55
N LYS A 340 -21.97 11.47 3.64
CA LYS A 340 -21.92 12.30 4.85
C LYS A 340 -23.24 13.02 5.10
N GLU A 341 -23.86 13.52 4.04
CA GLU A 341 -25.04 14.37 4.12
C GLU A 341 -26.28 13.60 4.61
N THR A 342 -26.37 12.32 4.26
CA THR A 342 -27.53 11.47 4.54
C THR A 342 -27.22 10.34 5.51
N ASN A 343 -25.95 10.15 5.87
CA ASN A 343 -25.42 8.98 6.56
C ASN A 343 -25.88 7.65 5.93
N THR A 344 -26.12 7.65 4.61
CA THR A 344 -26.55 6.46 3.88
C THR A 344 -25.34 5.76 3.29
N LEU A 345 -25.29 4.46 3.43
CA LEU A 345 -24.23 3.63 2.88
C LEU A 345 -24.17 3.71 1.33
N LEU A 346 -22.95 3.73 0.80
CA LEU A 346 -22.67 3.69 -0.62
C LEU A 346 -22.95 2.28 -1.16
N CYS A 347 -23.72 2.24 -2.24
CA CYS A 347 -24.04 1.01 -2.96
C CYS A 347 -23.28 1.00 -4.29
N PHE A 348 -22.49 -0.05 -4.50
CA PHE A 348 -21.71 -0.27 -5.70
C PHE A 348 -22.38 -1.37 -6.55
N PRO A 349 -23.17 -1.02 -7.58
CA PRO A 349 -24.03 -1.97 -8.30
C PRO A 349 -23.27 -3.07 -9.06
N ASN A 350 -21.96 -2.91 -9.24
CA ASN A 350 -21.08 -3.85 -9.95
C ASN A 350 -19.98 -4.45 -9.06
N LEU A 351 -19.94 -4.12 -7.77
CA LEU A 351 -18.89 -4.61 -6.87
C LEU A 351 -19.05 -6.12 -6.68
N ARG A 352 -18.02 -6.87 -7.09
CA ARG A 352 -17.95 -8.34 -6.98
C ARG A 352 -16.99 -8.79 -5.89
N SER A 353 -15.95 -8.00 -5.63
CA SER A 353 -14.87 -8.38 -4.72
C SER A 353 -14.53 -7.25 -3.75
N PHE A 354 -14.46 -7.60 -2.47
CA PHE A 354 -13.99 -6.69 -1.42
C PHE A 354 -12.90 -7.39 -0.61
N ARG A 355 -11.78 -6.69 -0.41
CA ARG A 355 -10.68 -7.15 0.43
C ARG A 355 -10.38 -6.14 1.51
N LEU A 356 -10.24 -6.63 2.74
CA LEU A 356 -9.85 -5.85 3.90
C LEU A 356 -8.64 -6.50 4.56
N VAL A 357 -7.59 -5.72 4.76
CA VAL A 357 -6.34 -6.22 5.35
C VAL A 357 -5.91 -5.34 6.51
N SER A 358 -5.53 -5.96 7.63
CA SER A 358 -4.86 -5.34 8.77
C SER A 358 -5.67 -4.27 9.50
N LEU A 359 -6.91 -4.57 9.91
CA LEU A 359 -7.78 -3.58 10.55
C LEU A 359 -8.55 -4.18 11.73
N ILE A 360 -8.73 -3.38 12.79
CA ILE A 360 -9.66 -3.67 13.88
C ILE A 360 -10.98 -2.96 13.57
N VAL A 361 -12.01 -3.71 13.18
CA VAL A 361 -13.21 -3.16 12.55
C VAL A 361 -14.47 -3.46 13.35
N SER A 362 -15.42 -2.52 13.39
CA SER A 362 -16.77 -2.80 13.85
C SER A 362 -17.44 -3.87 12.97
N THR A 363 -17.80 -5.01 13.55
CA THR A 363 -18.49 -6.10 12.86
C THR A 363 -19.80 -5.62 12.23
N THR A 364 -20.53 -4.75 12.94
CA THR A 364 -21.78 -4.14 12.44
C THR A 364 -21.52 -3.29 11.20
N SER A 365 -20.53 -2.39 11.24
CA SER A 365 -20.21 -1.53 10.09
C SER A 365 -19.78 -2.34 8.86
N LEU A 366 -19.05 -3.44 9.07
CA LEU A 366 -18.66 -4.34 7.98
C LEU A 366 -19.86 -5.09 7.39
N LEU A 367 -20.75 -5.62 8.22
CA LEU A 367 -21.94 -6.31 7.76
C LEU A 367 -22.92 -5.39 7.03
N GLU A 368 -23.14 -4.18 7.55
CA GLU A 368 -23.94 -3.16 6.87
C GLU A 368 -23.37 -2.88 5.48
N PHE A 369 -22.06 -2.63 5.39
CA PHE A 369 -21.36 -2.41 4.12
C PHE A 369 -21.62 -3.55 3.13
N VAL A 370 -21.33 -4.79 3.52
CA VAL A 370 -21.46 -5.98 2.65
C VAL A 370 -22.91 -6.22 2.23
N ALA A 371 -23.86 -6.06 3.15
CA ALA A 371 -25.29 -6.29 2.89
C ALA A 371 -25.88 -5.31 1.87
N ALA A 372 -25.31 -4.10 1.74
CA ALA A 372 -25.77 -3.13 0.75
C ALA A 372 -25.24 -3.38 -0.67
N GLN A 373 -24.34 -4.35 -0.87
CA GLN A 373 -23.72 -4.60 -2.17
C GLN A 373 -24.46 -5.72 -2.92
N PRO A 374 -25.20 -5.41 -4.00
CA PRO A 374 -26.14 -6.36 -4.60
C PRO A 374 -25.46 -7.51 -5.36
N LYS A 375 -24.22 -7.34 -5.78
CA LYS A 375 -23.48 -8.31 -6.62
C LYS A 375 -22.18 -8.80 -6.00
N ILE A 376 -21.99 -8.58 -4.69
CA ILE A 376 -20.76 -9.00 -4.02
C ILE A 376 -20.72 -10.53 -3.93
N THR A 377 -19.71 -11.14 -4.52
CA THR A 377 -19.55 -12.60 -4.58
C THR A 377 -18.37 -13.10 -3.75
N ASN A 378 -17.32 -12.28 -3.63
CA ASN A 378 -16.06 -12.68 -3.00
C ASN A 378 -15.64 -11.68 -1.93
N LEU A 379 -15.30 -12.19 -0.74
CA LEU A 379 -14.74 -11.40 0.37
C LEU A 379 -13.38 -11.96 0.76
N GLU A 380 -12.43 -11.10 1.11
CA GLU A 380 -11.13 -11.53 1.63
C GLU A 380 -10.76 -10.69 2.86
N PHE A 381 -10.44 -11.35 3.96
CA PHE A 381 -10.08 -10.73 5.23
C PHE A 381 -8.72 -11.24 5.70
N SER A 382 -7.72 -10.37 5.76
CA SER A 382 -6.37 -10.77 6.18
C SER A 382 -5.94 -9.93 7.38
N TYR A 383 -5.48 -10.53 8.48
CA TYR A 383 -5.10 -9.75 9.66
C TYR A 383 -6.24 -8.86 10.19
N VAL A 384 -7.47 -9.38 10.29
CA VAL A 384 -8.68 -8.60 10.66
C VAL A 384 -9.19 -9.01 12.03
N TYR A 385 -9.54 -8.01 12.85
CA TYR A 385 -10.07 -8.20 14.20
C TYR A 385 -11.49 -7.63 14.28
N LEU A 386 -12.46 -8.48 14.64
CA LEU A 386 -13.87 -8.14 14.76
C LEU A 386 -14.16 -7.60 16.17
N ALA A 387 -14.38 -6.30 16.27
CA ALA A 387 -14.33 -5.54 17.52
C ALA A 387 -15.69 -5.25 18.18
N THR A 388 -16.76 -5.95 17.79
CA THR A 388 -18.11 -5.72 18.33
C THR A 388 -18.46 -6.78 19.39
N SER A 389 -18.88 -6.33 20.57
CA SER A 389 -19.27 -7.22 21.68
C SER A 389 -20.39 -8.18 21.27
N GLY A 390 -20.19 -9.48 21.48
CA GLY A 390 -21.13 -10.54 21.10
C GLY A 390 -21.25 -10.79 19.60
N MET A 391 -20.32 -10.27 18.79
CA MET A 391 -20.30 -10.46 17.34
C MET A 391 -18.90 -10.86 16.82
N GLY A 392 -18.61 -12.16 16.85
CA GLY A 392 -17.43 -12.76 16.23
C GLY A 392 -17.61 -13.24 14.78
N TRP A 393 -16.71 -14.12 14.34
CA TRP A 393 -16.70 -14.65 12.96
C TRP A 393 -17.92 -15.50 12.64
N THR A 394 -18.46 -16.23 13.62
CA THR A 394 -19.73 -16.98 13.50
C THR A 394 -20.90 -16.06 13.19
N SER A 395 -20.98 -14.92 13.88
CA SER A 395 -22.02 -13.91 13.66
C SER A 395 -21.88 -13.27 12.28
N LEU A 396 -20.65 -12.96 11.85
CA LEU A 396 -20.38 -12.46 10.50
C LEU A 396 -20.82 -13.47 9.43
N ALA A 397 -20.37 -14.73 9.53
CA ALA A 397 -20.67 -15.78 8.57
C ALA A 397 -22.18 -16.03 8.41
N SER A 398 -22.92 -16.03 9.53
CA SER A 398 -24.37 -16.21 9.56
C SER A 398 -25.13 -15.07 8.90
N ALA A 399 -24.56 -13.85 8.89
CA ALA A 399 -25.20 -12.64 8.38
C ALA A 399 -24.80 -12.30 6.93
N LEU A 400 -23.90 -13.05 6.31
CA LEU A 400 -23.46 -12.78 4.94
C LEU A 400 -24.62 -12.91 3.94
N PRO A 401 -24.80 -11.95 3.02
CA PRO A 401 -25.91 -11.97 2.07
C PRO A 401 -25.79 -13.14 1.09
N ALA A 402 -26.93 -13.59 0.55
CA ALA A 402 -27.02 -14.72 -0.37
C ALA A 402 -26.14 -14.59 -1.62
N SER A 403 -25.81 -13.36 -2.02
CA SER A 403 -24.93 -13.07 -3.15
C SER A 403 -23.48 -13.51 -2.93
N VAL A 404 -23.01 -13.60 -1.68
CA VAL A 404 -21.65 -14.03 -1.37
C VAL A 404 -21.54 -15.54 -1.61
N GLU A 405 -20.65 -15.91 -2.54
CA GLU A 405 -20.38 -17.29 -2.93
C GLU A 405 -19.19 -17.86 -2.17
N THR A 406 -18.15 -17.04 -1.99
CA THR A 406 -16.92 -17.43 -1.29
C THR A 406 -16.40 -16.30 -0.41
N TRP A 407 -15.74 -16.67 0.69
CA TRP A 407 -14.94 -15.73 1.44
C TRP A 407 -13.67 -16.40 1.96
N GLU A 408 -12.62 -15.61 2.17
CA GLU A 408 -11.32 -16.09 2.61
C GLU A 408 -10.87 -15.33 3.84
N VAL A 409 -10.17 -16.05 4.72
CA VAL A 409 -9.45 -15.47 5.84
C VAL A 409 -7.99 -15.89 5.81
N SER A 410 -7.10 -15.01 6.25
CA SER A 410 -5.68 -15.35 6.40
C SER A 410 -4.96 -14.53 7.47
N GLY A 411 -3.83 -15.05 7.95
CA GLY A 411 -3.03 -14.40 8.98
C GLY A 411 -3.68 -14.49 10.37
N ARG A 412 -3.30 -13.60 11.29
CA ARG A 412 -3.88 -13.55 12.64
C ARG A 412 -5.26 -12.92 12.61
N LEU A 413 -6.25 -13.53 13.24
CA LEU A 413 -7.63 -13.06 13.22
C LEU A 413 -8.09 -12.89 14.67
N GLY A 414 -8.92 -11.88 14.91
CA GLY A 414 -9.51 -11.64 16.23
C GLY A 414 -11.03 -11.64 16.17
N GLN A 415 -11.67 -12.04 17.26
CA GLN A 415 -13.10 -11.97 17.47
C GLN A 415 -13.42 -11.49 18.88
N GLU A 416 -14.38 -10.57 18.94
CA GLU A 416 -15.01 -10.05 20.15
C GLU A 416 -14.03 -9.39 21.15
N PRO A 417 -14.40 -8.24 21.75
CA PRO A 417 -13.68 -7.72 22.91
C PRO A 417 -13.68 -8.75 24.05
N THR A 418 -12.57 -8.92 24.75
CA THR A 418 -12.53 -9.74 25.97
C THR A 418 -13.47 -9.15 27.03
N PRO A 419 -14.15 -9.98 27.85
CA PRO A 419 -15.08 -9.49 28.88
C PRO A 419 -14.40 -8.62 29.95
N GLY A 420 -15.02 -7.49 30.30
CA GLY A 420 -14.53 -6.58 31.34
C GLY A 420 -13.56 -5.49 30.86
N PHE A 421 -13.32 -5.40 29.55
CA PHE A 421 -12.40 -4.43 28.96
C PHE A 421 -13.14 -3.19 28.40
N ASN A 422 -12.56 -1.99 28.58
CA ASN A 422 -13.11 -0.71 28.12
C ASN A 422 -12.11 0.00 27.16
N PRO A 423 -12.56 0.53 26.00
CA PRO A 423 -11.74 1.38 25.11
C PRO A 423 -11.28 2.69 25.79
N PRO A 424 -10.20 3.37 25.33
CA PRO A 424 -9.30 3.04 24.22
C PRO A 424 -7.97 2.47 24.71
N ILE A 425 -7.63 1.22 24.37
CA ILE A 425 -6.35 0.60 24.76
C ILE A 425 -5.71 -0.11 23.55
N ALA A 426 -4.39 -0.29 23.64
CA ALA A 426 -3.55 -0.94 22.64
C ALA A 426 -3.74 -2.48 22.55
N TYR A 427 -3.04 -3.16 21.60
CA TYR A 427 -2.99 -4.61 21.28
C TYR A 427 -3.56 -5.62 22.32
N ASN A 428 -4.22 -6.69 21.81
CA ASN A 428 -4.70 -7.89 22.53
C ASN A 428 -5.99 -7.78 23.37
N TRP A 429 -6.89 -6.86 23.02
CA TRP A 429 -8.20 -6.77 23.68
C TRP A 429 -9.33 -7.47 22.93
N CYS A 430 -9.09 -8.02 21.74
CA CYS A 430 -9.99 -9.03 21.17
C CYS A 430 -9.42 -10.42 21.41
N ALA A 431 -10.29 -11.42 21.58
CA ALA A 431 -9.83 -12.81 21.62
C ALA A 431 -9.33 -13.23 20.23
N ASP A 432 -8.22 -13.98 20.18
CA ASP A 432 -7.76 -14.55 18.92
C ASP A 432 -8.76 -15.60 18.42
N TRP A 433 -8.91 -15.69 17.10
CA TRP A 433 -9.72 -16.71 16.44
C TRP A 433 -8.87 -17.51 15.46
N ASN A 434 -8.98 -18.84 15.56
CA ASN A 434 -8.34 -19.77 14.67
C ASN A 434 -9.38 -20.82 14.25
N TYR A 435 -9.67 -20.90 12.94
CA TYR A 435 -10.63 -21.87 12.41
C TYR A 435 -10.28 -23.33 12.73
N ALA A 436 -8.99 -23.67 12.90
CA ALA A 436 -8.58 -25.03 13.25
C ALA A 436 -8.96 -25.42 14.69
N GLU A 437 -9.06 -24.44 15.60
CA GLU A 437 -9.36 -24.63 17.02
C GLU A 437 -10.84 -24.35 17.32
N ASP A 438 -11.41 -23.34 16.67
CA ASP A 438 -12.79 -22.89 16.81
C ASP A 438 -13.48 -22.81 15.43
N PRO A 439 -13.82 -23.97 14.83
CA PRO A 439 -14.42 -24.03 13.51
C PRO A 439 -15.85 -23.46 13.52
N LEU A 440 -16.25 -22.87 12.40
CA LEU A 440 -17.61 -22.36 12.25
C LEU A 440 -18.65 -23.48 12.40
N PRO A 441 -19.73 -23.24 13.16
CA PRO A 441 -20.86 -24.17 13.22
C PRO A 441 -21.48 -24.40 11.84
N LEU A 442 -21.97 -25.62 11.57
CA LEU A 442 -22.58 -25.97 10.28
C LEU A 442 -23.84 -25.15 9.99
N GLU A 443 -24.51 -24.67 11.04
CA GLU A 443 -25.71 -23.82 10.98
C GLU A 443 -25.43 -22.47 10.31
N THR A 444 -24.16 -22.03 10.28
CA THR A 444 -23.76 -20.83 9.53
C THR A 444 -23.90 -21.02 8.02
N GLY A 445 -24.01 -22.26 7.53
CA GLY A 445 -24.13 -22.59 6.11
C GLY A 445 -22.81 -22.53 5.35
N TRP A 446 -21.67 -22.45 6.04
CA TRP A 446 -20.34 -22.36 5.45
C TRP A 446 -19.45 -23.55 5.82
N LYS A 447 -18.66 -24.00 4.84
CA LYS A 447 -17.61 -24.99 5.03
C LYS A 447 -16.27 -24.37 4.71
N GLY A 448 -15.35 -24.39 5.68
CA GLY A 448 -13.97 -23.93 5.51
C GLY A 448 -13.05 -25.04 5.03
N GLU A 449 -12.19 -24.72 4.07
CA GLU A 449 -11.15 -25.59 3.51
C GLU A 449 -9.81 -24.84 3.56
N ALA A 450 -8.77 -25.50 4.09
CA ALA A 450 -7.42 -24.94 4.08
C ALA A 450 -6.89 -24.95 2.65
N VAL A 451 -6.50 -23.78 2.14
CA VAL A 451 -6.01 -23.60 0.76
C VAL A 451 -4.54 -23.15 0.70
N GLY A 452 -3.89 -23.01 1.86
CA GLY A 452 -2.49 -22.64 2.00
C GLY A 452 -2.10 -22.49 3.48
N PRO A 453 -0.84 -22.18 3.77
CA PRO A 453 -0.39 -21.90 5.13
C PRO A 453 -1.15 -20.69 5.69
N ALA A 454 -1.80 -20.87 6.84
CA ALA A 454 -2.60 -19.85 7.52
C ALA A 454 -3.68 -19.17 6.64
N ARG A 455 -4.25 -19.90 5.66
CA ARG A 455 -5.35 -19.43 4.80
C ARG A 455 -6.48 -20.44 4.73
N THR A 456 -7.68 -19.98 5.08
CA THR A 456 -8.91 -20.77 5.02
C THR A 456 -9.89 -20.12 4.05
N ARG A 457 -10.39 -20.91 3.09
CA ARG A 457 -11.43 -20.50 2.16
C ARG A 457 -12.76 -21.13 2.57
N PHE A 458 -13.79 -20.32 2.66
CA PHE A 458 -15.15 -20.75 2.98
C PHE A 458 -16.02 -20.78 1.73
N ARG A 459 -16.80 -21.85 1.59
CA ARG A 459 -17.80 -22.05 0.55
C ARG A 459 -19.14 -22.42 1.18
N ARG A 460 -20.25 -22.05 0.53
CA ARG A 460 -21.58 -22.42 1.01
C ARG A 460 -21.79 -23.94 1.00
N ILE A 461 -22.49 -24.44 2.01
CA ILE A 461 -22.91 -25.85 2.11
C ILE A 461 -24.14 -26.05 1.20
N GLY A 462 -23.90 -26.44 -0.06
CA GLY A 462 -24.92 -26.70 -1.10
C GLY A 462 -25.29 -25.47 -1.93
N ASN A 463 -25.49 -25.52 -3.25
CA ASN A 463 -26.08 -26.57 -4.10
C ASN A 463 -25.09 -27.60 -4.67
N SER A 464 -24.97 -28.75 -4.01
CA SER A 464 -24.50 -30.00 -4.63
C SER A 464 -25.69 -30.95 -4.68
N SER A 465 -26.58 -30.72 -5.64
CA SER A 465 -27.68 -31.62 -6.00
C SER A 465 -27.85 -31.64 -7.52
N ASN A 466 -27.12 -32.57 -8.15
CA ASN A 466 -27.39 -33.27 -9.41
C ASN A 466 -26.10 -33.56 -10.18
N GLU A 467 -25.24 -34.42 -9.62
CA GLU A 467 -24.47 -35.36 -10.42
C GLU A 467 -24.67 -36.72 -9.75
N GLU A 468 -25.76 -37.40 -10.14
CA GLU A 468 -25.88 -38.86 -10.08
C GLU A 468 -25.65 -39.43 -11.49
#